data_AF-A0A7S0LR04-F1
#
_entry.id   AF-A0A7S0LR04-F1
#
_cell.length_a   1.000
_cell.length_b   1.000
_cell.length_c   1.000
_cell.angle_alpha   90.00
_cell.angle_beta   90.00
_cell.angle_gamma   90.00
#
_symmetry.space_group_name_H-M   'P 1'
#
loop_
_entity.id
_entity.type
_entity.pdbx_description
1 polymer ?
#
loop_
_entity_poly.entity_id
_entity_poly.type
_entity_poly.pdbx_seq_one_letter_code
_entity_poly.pdbx_strand_id
1 'polypeptide(L)'
;NGAAAGVSAQHSQCFAAWYSSVPGLKVVAPWSAEDAKGLMKAAIRDENPVVVLENELLYGTPFPLTDEAQDKDFVIPLGKAKIEKEGKDVSIVTFSKMVGYSLEVAKNLEAEGISVEVINLRTLRPLDREAIVNSVKKTNRLVTVEEGWPQCGIGAEIAA
;
A
#
# COMPACT_ATOMS: atom_id res chain seq x y z
N ASN A 1 -4.92 10.97 2.82
CA ASN A 1 -5.13 10.52 1.42
C ASN A 1 -6.21 9.44 1.41
N GLY A 2 -7.46 9.82 1.16
CA GLY A 2 -8.63 8.95 1.35
C GLY A 2 -9.61 9.50 2.38
N ALA A 3 -10.62 8.72 2.74
CA ALA A 3 -11.69 9.19 3.62
C ALA A 3 -11.23 9.26 5.09
N ALA A 4 -11.54 10.38 5.75
CA ALA A 4 -11.26 10.63 7.16
C ALA A 4 -12.52 10.53 8.04
N ALA A 5 -12.36 10.76 9.34
CA ALA A 5 -13.47 10.81 10.29
C ALA A 5 -14.32 12.09 10.12
N GLY A 6 -15.36 12.02 9.28
CA GLY A 6 -16.42 13.04 9.25
C GLY A 6 -16.06 14.39 8.61
N VAL A 7 -15.06 14.43 7.73
CA VAL A 7 -14.51 15.67 7.15
C VAL A 7 -15.20 16.13 5.85
N SER A 8 -16.27 15.45 5.45
CA SER A 8 -17.07 15.78 4.25
C SER A 8 -16.28 15.68 2.93
N ALA A 9 -16.88 16.13 1.84
CA ALA A 9 -16.45 15.85 0.46
C ALA A 9 -15.05 16.39 0.12
N GLN A 10 -14.74 17.64 0.49
CA GLN A 10 -13.52 18.34 0.05
C GLN A 10 -12.26 17.95 0.82
N HIS A 11 -12.39 17.15 1.88
CA HIS A 11 -11.27 16.70 2.72
C HIS A 11 -11.14 15.16 2.76
N SER A 12 -11.88 14.43 1.92
CA SER A 12 -11.91 12.96 1.91
C SER A 12 -11.35 12.33 0.62
N GLN A 13 -10.67 13.12 -0.21
CA GLN A 13 -10.23 12.68 -1.53
C GLN A 13 -8.93 11.85 -1.46
N CYS A 14 -8.89 10.76 -2.22
CA CYS A 14 -7.68 10.01 -2.51
C CYS A 14 -7.10 10.46 -3.87
N PHE A 15 -5.85 10.90 -3.90
CA PHE A 15 -5.17 11.37 -5.11
C PHE A 15 -4.19 10.33 -5.70
N ALA A 16 -4.22 9.09 -5.19
CA ALA A 16 -3.36 8.00 -5.61
C ALA A 16 -3.35 7.82 -7.14
N ALA A 17 -4.53 7.60 -7.73
CA ALA A 17 -4.66 7.40 -9.18
C ALA A 17 -4.19 8.61 -9.99
N TRP A 18 -4.54 9.82 -9.55
CA TRP A 18 -4.17 11.07 -10.23
C TRP A 18 -2.66 11.21 -10.34
N TYR A 19 -1.94 11.19 -9.21
CA TYR A 19 -0.49 11.36 -9.26
C TYR A 19 0.22 10.17 -9.93
N SER A 20 -0.29 8.95 -9.77
CA SER A 20 0.29 7.76 -10.42
C SER A 20 0.13 7.78 -11.94
N SER A 21 -0.82 8.57 -12.48
CA SER A 21 -0.99 8.71 -13.92
C SER A 21 0.04 9.63 -14.60
N VAL A 22 0.77 10.45 -13.83
CA VAL A 22 1.67 11.49 -14.37
C VAL A 22 3.09 10.96 -14.59
N PRO A 23 3.61 10.94 -15.84
CA PRO A 23 5.00 10.61 -16.11
C PRO A 23 5.99 11.57 -15.42
N GLY A 24 7.14 11.03 -14.99
CA GLY A 24 8.16 11.79 -14.27
C GLY A 24 7.95 11.87 -12.75
N LEU A 25 6.76 11.55 -12.24
CA LEU A 25 6.53 11.40 -10.80
C LEU A 25 6.85 10.00 -10.30
N LYS A 26 7.25 9.92 -9.03
CA LYS A 26 7.16 8.73 -8.19
C LYS A 26 6.07 8.96 -7.13
N VAL A 27 5.33 7.91 -6.78
CA VAL A 27 4.20 8.02 -5.84
C VAL A 27 4.25 6.88 -4.84
N VAL A 28 4.23 7.21 -3.55
CA VAL A 28 4.19 6.25 -2.45
C VAL A 28 3.02 6.51 -1.51
N ALA A 29 2.52 5.46 -0.89
CA ALA A 29 1.41 5.48 0.07
C ALA A 29 1.72 4.54 1.25
N PRO A 30 2.42 5.02 2.30
CA PRO A 30 2.81 4.19 3.44
C PRO A 30 1.61 3.71 4.25
N TRP A 31 1.75 2.56 4.91
CA TRP A 31 0.77 2.02 5.85
C TRP A 31 1.31 1.98 7.29
N SER A 32 2.47 1.37 7.49
CA SER A 32 3.06 1.20 8.83
C SER A 32 4.02 2.33 9.22
N ALA A 33 4.40 2.39 10.50
CA ALA A 33 5.45 3.31 10.96
C ALA A 33 6.81 3.04 10.27
N GLU A 34 7.13 1.76 9.99
CA GLU A 34 8.32 1.39 9.22
C GLU A 34 8.24 1.91 7.78
N ASP A 35 7.10 1.72 7.12
CA ASP A 35 6.87 2.25 5.76
C ASP A 35 7.04 3.76 5.72
N ALA A 36 6.40 4.47 6.65
CA ALA A 36 6.44 5.92 6.73
C ALA A 36 7.88 6.43 6.89
N LYS A 37 8.64 5.88 7.85
CA LYS A 37 10.05 6.27 8.05
C LYS A 37 10.91 5.93 6.84
N GLY A 38 10.86 4.68 6.38
CA GLY A 38 11.73 4.18 5.31
C GLY A 38 11.47 4.84 3.96
N LEU A 39 10.19 5.00 3.58
CA LEU A 39 9.80 5.60 2.30
C LEU A 39 9.98 7.11 2.30
N MET A 40 9.74 7.81 3.42
CA MET A 40 10.00 9.26 3.51
C MET A 40 11.49 9.54 3.34
N LYS A 41 12.36 8.76 3.99
CA LYS A 41 13.81 8.90 3.82
C LYS A 41 14.25 8.56 2.39
N ALA A 42 13.66 7.54 1.77
CA ALA A 42 13.90 7.21 0.37
C ALA A 42 13.49 8.38 -0.54
N ALA A 43 12.30 8.95 -0.32
CA ALA A 43 11.75 10.06 -1.10
C ALA A 43 12.64 11.31 -1.04
N ILE A 44 13.12 11.67 0.16
CA ILE A 44 14.02 12.83 0.34
C ILE A 44 15.38 12.61 -0.33
N ARG A 45 15.87 11.36 -0.36
CA ARG A 45 17.17 11.00 -0.95
C ARG A 45 17.11 10.78 -2.48
N ASP A 46 15.92 10.69 -3.06
CA ASP A 46 15.73 10.47 -4.48
C ASP A 46 15.92 11.79 -5.26
N GLU A 47 16.58 11.73 -6.42
CA GLU A 47 16.84 12.91 -7.26
C GLU A 47 15.62 13.31 -8.12
N ASN A 48 14.49 12.60 -7.99
CA ASN A 48 13.27 12.86 -8.75
C ASN A 48 12.11 13.29 -7.84
N PRO A 49 11.07 13.97 -8.37
CA PRO A 49 9.90 14.33 -7.57
C PRO A 49 9.15 13.10 -7.05
N VAL A 50 8.98 13.02 -5.73
CA VAL A 50 8.24 11.94 -5.05
C VAL A 50 7.04 12.52 -4.30
N VAL A 51 5.84 12.01 -4.60
CA VAL A 51 4.61 12.30 -3.87
C VAL A 51 4.45 11.26 -2.75
N VAL A 52 4.42 11.72 -1.50
CA VAL A 52 4.19 10.88 -0.32
C VAL A 52 2.76 11.07 0.18
N LEU A 53 1.90 10.08 -0.06
CA LEU A 53 0.48 10.11 0.27
C LEU A 53 0.22 9.49 1.63
N GLU A 54 0.33 10.30 2.68
CA GLU A 54 0.04 9.90 4.06
C GLU A 54 -1.48 9.75 4.32
N ASN A 55 -1.85 9.13 5.45
CA ASN A 55 -3.23 8.91 5.85
C ASN A 55 -3.44 9.38 7.29
N GLU A 56 -4.34 10.34 7.51
CA GLU A 56 -4.45 10.97 8.83
C GLU A 56 -4.96 10.05 9.93
N LEU A 57 -5.76 9.05 9.60
CA LEU A 57 -6.24 8.05 10.57
C LEU A 57 -5.12 7.14 11.07
N LEU A 58 -4.02 7.01 10.32
CA LEU A 58 -2.88 6.18 10.72
C LEU A 58 -1.87 6.91 11.61
N TYR A 59 -1.88 8.24 11.67
CA TYR A 59 -0.88 9.00 12.44
C TYR A 59 -0.86 8.64 13.94
N GLY A 60 -2.03 8.38 14.52
CA GLY A 60 -2.17 7.98 15.93
C GLY A 60 -2.09 6.48 16.17
N THR A 61 -1.90 5.67 15.12
CA THR A 61 -1.91 4.21 15.23
C THR A 61 -0.51 3.71 15.62
N PRO A 62 -0.35 3.01 16.76
CA PRO A 62 0.92 2.44 17.14
C PRO A 62 1.24 1.20 16.29
N PHE A 63 2.49 1.08 15.85
CA PHE A 63 3.02 -0.09 15.17
C PHE A 63 4.28 -0.58 15.90
N PRO A 64 4.54 -1.89 15.94
CA PRO A 64 5.85 -2.38 16.33
C PRO A 64 6.90 -1.86 15.33
N LEU A 65 8.06 -1.42 15.84
CA LEU A 65 9.23 -1.13 15.02
C LEU A 65 10.30 -2.17 15.30
N THR A 66 10.86 -2.75 14.23
CA THR A 66 12.07 -3.57 14.31
C THR A 66 13.29 -2.74 14.70
N ASP A 67 14.33 -3.38 15.25
CA ASP A 67 15.60 -2.71 15.54
C ASP A 67 16.25 -2.15 14.26
N GLU A 68 16.11 -2.86 13.13
CA GLU A 68 16.54 -2.38 11.82
C GLU A 68 15.79 -1.09 11.43
N ALA A 69 14.46 -1.06 11.60
CA ALA A 69 13.68 0.13 11.33
C ALA A 69 13.98 1.30 12.29
N GLN A 70 14.60 1.05 13.45
CA GLN A 70 15.05 2.11 14.37
C GLN A 70 16.36 2.77 13.90
N ASP A 71 17.15 2.10 13.08
CA ASP A 71 18.41 2.64 12.56
C ASP A 71 18.21 3.97 11.82
N LYS A 72 19.17 4.88 11.95
CA LYS A 72 19.13 6.22 11.35
C LYS A 72 19.22 6.18 9.82
N ASP A 73 19.78 5.12 9.26
CA ASP A 73 20.00 4.92 7.83
C ASP A 73 19.01 3.94 7.21
N PHE A 74 18.05 3.45 7.99
CA PHE A 74 16.93 2.67 7.49
C PHE A 74 16.20 3.39 6.36
N VAL A 75 16.12 2.71 5.21
CA VAL A 75 15.45 3.18 3.99
C VAL A 75 14.79 2.00 3.32
N ILE A 76 13.59 2.22 2.78
CA ILE A 76 12.88 1.22 1.99
C ILE A 76 13.04 1.58 0.50
N PRO A 77 13.42 0.64 -0.38
CA PRO A 77 13.54 0.93 -1.80
C PRO A 77 12.18 1.32 -2.40
N LEU A 78 12.16 2.43 -3.15
CA LEU A 78 11.01 2.83 -3.95
C LEU A 78 10.74 1.79 -5.04
N GLY A 79 9.47 1.57 -5.38
CA GLY A 79 9.04 0.59 -6.38
C GLY A 79 9.01 -0.85 -5.88
N LYS A 80 9.10 -1.08 -4.57
CA LYS A 80 9.05 -2.41 -3.96
C LYS A 80 7.86 -2.57 -3.02
N ALA A 81 7.03 -3.57 -3.30
CA ALA A 81 5.95 -3.98 -2.44
C ALA A 81 6.47 -4.85 -1.28
N LYS A 82 5.63 -5.04 -0.25
CA LYS A 82 5.87 -5.97 0.85
C LYS A 82 4.71 -6.95 0.95
N ILE A 83 5.03 -8.23 1.06
CA ILE A 83 4.06 -9.25 1.48
C ILE A 83 3.95 -9.13 3.01
N GLU A 84 2.82 -8.62 3.49
CA GLU A 84 2.57 -8.46 4.93
C GLU A 84 2.09 -9.78 5.56
N LYS A 85 1.48 -10.64 4.74
CA LYS A 85 1.04 -11.98 5.13
C LYS A 85 1.11 -12.90 3.91
N GLU A 86 1.81 -14.02 4.07
CA GLU A 86 1.85 -15.08 3.05
C GLU A 86 0.51 -15.83 2.99
N GLY A 87 0.11 -16.21 1.78
CA GLY A 87 -1.07 -17.05 1.57
C GLY A 87 -1.04 -17.82 0.25
N LYS A 88 -2.07 -18.62 -0.01
CA LYS A 88 -2.09 -19.53 -1.18
C LYS A 88 -3.42 -19.61 -1.92
N ASP A 89 -4.52 -19.10 -1.38
CA ASP A 89 -5.85 -19.30 -1.98
C ASP A 89 -6.33 -18.05 -2.75
N VAL A 90 -5.97 -16.85 -2.28
CA VAL A 90 -6.28 -15.56 -2.92
C VAL A 90 -5.24 -14.50 -2.55
N SER A 91 -4.90 -13.63 -3.50
CA SER A 91 -4.06 -12.46 -3.29
C SER A 91 -4.91 -11.21 -3.12
N ILE A 92 -4.72 -10.50 -2.01
CA ILE A 92 -5.21 -9.13 -1.81
C ILE A 92 -4.06 -8.15 -2.06
N VAL A 93 -4.24 -7.25 -3.02
CA VAL A 93 -3.27 -6.19 -3.33
C VAL A 93 -3.87 -4.84 -2.95
N THR A 94 -3.15 -4.10 -2.11
CA THR A 94 -3.70 -2.91 -1.43
C THR A 94 -2.59 -1.95 -1.01
N PHE A 95 -2.96 -0.79 -0.48
CA PHE A 95 -2.03 0.24 -0.02
C PHE A 95 -2.65 1.10 1.10
N SER A 96 -1.79 1.85 1.81
CA SER A 96 -2.20 2.73 2.90
C SER A 96 -3.09 2.02 3.93
N LYS A 97 -4.10 2.68 4.50
CA LYS A 97 -4.91 2.11 5.60
C LYS A 97 -5.65 0.82 5.23
N MET A 98 -5.91 0.58 3.95
CA MET A 98 -6.57 -0.64 3.48
C MET A 98 -5.73 -1.90 3.68
N VAL A 99 -4.41 -1.78 3.90
CA VAL A 99 -3.56 -2.90 4.29
C VAL A 99 -4.01 -3.47 5.65
N GLY A 100 -4.29 -2.61 6.64
CA GLY A 100 -4.77 -3.03 7.95
C GLY A 100 -6.08 -3.82 7.88
N TYR A 101 -7.07 -3.27 7.17
CA TYR A 101 -8.35 -3.96 6.94
C TYR A 101 -8.17 -5.30 6.20
N SER A 102 -7.23 -5.37 5.24
CA SER A 102 -6.96 -6.59 4.50
C SER A 102 -6.33 -7.68 5.37
N LEU A 103 -5.48 -7.30 6.33
CA LEU A 103 -4.92 -8.23 7.32
C LEU A 103 -5.98 -8.75 8.30
N GLU A 104 -6.93 -7.91 8.71
CA GLU A 104 -8.08 -8.34 9.53
C GLU A 104 -8.96 -9.34 8.76
N VAL A 105 -9.28 -9.06 7.50
CA VAL A 105 -10.03 -9.99 6.63
C VAL A 105 -9.27 -11.30 6.47
N ALA A 106 -7.96 -11.25 6.22
CA ALA A 106 -7.14 -12.44 6.10
C ALA A 106 -7.18 -13.31 7.37
N LYS A 107 -7.11 -12.69 8.55
CA LYS A 107 -7.22 -13.39 9.84
C LYS A 107 -8.61 -14.02 10.04
N ASN A 108 -9.67 -13.34 9.63
CA ASN A 108 -11.03 -13.86 9.78
C ASN A 108 -11.26 -15.07 8.86
N LEU A 109 -10.79 -15.00 7.61
CA LEU A 109 -10.94 -16.06 6.62
C LEU A 109 -10.09 -17.30 6.92
N GLU A 110 -9.02 -17.17 7.72
CA GLU A 110 -8.28 -18.34 8.22
C GLU A 110 -9.16 -19.30 9.02
N ALA A 111 -10.15 -18.80 9.77
CA ALA A 111 -11.09 -19.63 10.51
C ALA A 111 -12.01 -20.45 9.59
N GLU A 112 -12.19 -20.00 8.35
CA GLU A 112 -12.93 -20.70 7.28
C GLU A 112 -12.01 -21.58 6.43
N GLY A 113 -10.72 -21.69 6.78
CA GLY A 113 -9.73 -22.46 6.05
C GLY A 113 -9.21 -21.80 4.77
N ILE A 114 -9.43 -20.49 4.61
CA ILE A 114 -9.00 -19.73 3.44
C ILE A 114 -7.72 -18.95 3.77
N SER A 115 -6.65 -19.23 3.03
CA SER A 115 -5.33 -18.62 3.20
C SER A 115 -5.13 -17.46 2.23
N VAL A 116 -5.22 -16.24 2.78
CA VAL A 116 -5.12 -14.98 2.04
C VAL A 116 -3.69 -14.44 2.09
N GLU A 117 -3.13 -14.15 0.91
CA GLU A 117 -1.91 -13.38 0.77
C GLU A 117 -2.23 -11.88 0.75
N VAL A 118 -1.56 -11.08 1.57
CA VAL A 118 -1.76 -9.62 1.62
C VAL A 118 -0.50 -8.90 1.16
N ILE A 119 -0.61 -8.18 0.04
CA ILE A 119 0.45 -7.35 -0.52
C ILE A 119 0.16 -5.87 -0.23
N ASN A 120 1.07 -5.25 0.52
CA ASN A 120 1.17 -3.82 0.67
C ASN A 120 2.05 -3.25 -0.46
N LEU A 121 1.43 -2.52 -1.39
CA LEU A 121 2.13 -1.98 -2.56
C LEU A 121 3.28 -1.06 -2.20
N ARG A 122 3.14 -0.26 -1.13
CA ARG A 122 4.03 0.85 -0.72
C ARG A 122 4.21 1.93 -1.78
N THR A 123 4.71 1.58 -2.96
CA THR A 123 4.89 2.44 -4.13
C THR A 123 3.78 2.17 -5.15
N LEU A 124 3.09 3.24 -5.56
CA LEU A 124 2.03 3.21 -6.57
C LEU A 124 2.59 3.56 -7.96
N ARG A 125 3.69 4.32 -8.02
CA ARG A 125 4.45 4.60 -9.23
C ARG A 125 5.96 4.69 -8.93
N PRO A 126 6.82 3.86 -9.54
CA PRO A 126 6.47 2.70 -10.37
C PRO A 126 5.86 1.56 -9.53
N LEU A 127 4.90 0.84 -10.12
CA LEU A 127 4.23 -0.30 -9.48
C LEU A 127 5.15 -1.53 -9.48
N ASP A 128 5.19 -2.27 -8.37
CA ASP A 128 5.91 -3.56 -8.28
C ASP A 128 5.11 -4.69 -8.95
N ARG A 129 5.06 -4.68 -10.29
CA ARG A 129 4.31 -5.66 -11.07
C ARG A 129 4.80 -7.08 -10.85
N GLU A 130 6.10 -7.26 -10.60
CA GLU A 130 6.69 -8.57 -10.39
C GLU A 130 6.13 -9.23 -9.13
N ALA A 131 6.08 -8.50 -8.00
CA ALA A 131 5.50 -9.01 -6.76
C ALA A 131 4.02 -9.41 -6.94
N ILE A 132 3.24 -8.57 -7.60
CA ILE A 132 1.81 -8.83 -7.89
C ILE A 132 1.65 -10.09 -8.74
N VAL A 133 2.36 -10.18 -9.86
CA VAL A 133 2.25 -11.32 -10.80
C VAL A 133 2.70 -12.62 -10.13
N ASN A 134 3.77 -12.61 -9.35
CA ASN A 134 4.25 -13.81 -8.65
C ASN A 134 3.25 -14.30 -7.61
N SER A 135 2.61 -13.38 -6.88
CA SER A 135 1.54 -13.69 -5.94
C SER A 135 0.32 -14.29 -6.65
N VAL A 136 -0.14 -13.67 -7.73
CA VAL A 136 -1.30 -14.16 -8.49
C VAL A 136 -1.03 -15.50 -9.16
N LYS A 137 0.20 -15.77 -9.63
CA LYS A 137 0.58 -17.11 -10.12
C LYS A 137 0.49 -18.17 -9.03
N LYS A 138 0.77 -17.83 -7.78
CA LYS A 138 0.68 -18.73 -6.63
C LYS A 138 -0.77 -18.99 -6.24
N THR A 139 -1.60 -17.94 -6.15
CA THR A 139 -2.96 -18.02 -5.60
C THR A 139 -4.05 -18.24 -6.64
N ASN A 140 -3.77 -17.94 -7.91
CA ASN A 140 -4.68 -17.97 -9.05
C ASN A 140 -5.90 -17.04 -8.92
N ARG A 141 -5.93 -16.14 -7.92
CA ARG A 141 -7.05 -15.23 -7.65
C ARG A 141 -6.52 -13.90 -7.13
N LEU A 142 -7.13 -12.81 -7.57
CA LEU A 142 -6.75 -11.45 -7.21
C LEU A 142 -7.95 -10.65 -6.73
N VAL A 143 -7.76 -9.89 -5.66
CA VAL A 143 -8.66 -8.85 -5.17
C VAL A 143 -7.83 -7.58 -4.95
N THR A 144 -8.27 -6.46 -5.52
CA THR A 144 -7.66 -5.14 -5.26
C THR A 144 -8.53 -4.35 -4.30
N VAL A 145 -7.93 -3.71 -3.30
CA VAL A 145 -8.66 -2.92 -2.29
C VAL A 145 -8.08 -1.51 -2.24
N GLU A 146 -8.93 -0.49 -2.40
CA GLU A 146 -8.54 0.91 -2.26
C GLU A 146 -9.70 1.77 -1.72
N GLU A 147 -9.37 2.95 -1.18
CA GLU A 147 -10.34 3.98 -0.79
C GLU A 147 -10.66 4.98 -1.89
N GLY A 148 -9.92 4.94 -3.00
CA GLY A 148 -10.13 5.84 -4.11
C GLY A 148 -11.49 5.64 -4.76
N TRP A 149 -11.88 6.62 -5.57
CA TRP A 149 -13.03 6.43 -6.45
C TRP A 149 -12.75 5.32 -7.46
N PRO A 150 -13.74 4.47 -7.78
CA PRO A 150 -13.49 3.20 -8.47
C PRO A 150 -13.09 3.38 -9.93
N GLN A 151 -13.62 4.40 -10.61
CA GLN A 151 -13.34 4.61 -12.02
C GLN A 151 -11.93 5.16 -12.20
N CYS A 152 -11.11 4.45 -13.00
CA CYS A 152 -9.70 4.77 -13.22
C CYS A 152 -8.87 4.80 -11.92
N GLY A 153 -9.26 4.00 -10.92
CA GLY A 153 -8.50 3.81 -9.68
C GLY A 153 -7.20 3.02 -9.90
N ILE A 154 -6.42 2.86 -8.82
CA ILE A 154 -5.19 2.04 -8.85
C ILE A 154 -5.53 0.56 -9.13
N GLY A 155 -6.63 0.05 -8.60
CA GLY A 155 -7.12 -1.30 -8.84
C GLY A 155 -7.43 -1.56 -10.31
N ALA A 156 -7.88 -0.54 -11.05
CA ALA A 156 -8.10 -0.67 -12.50
C ALA A 156 -6.79 -0.88 -13.26
N GLU A 157 -5.72 -0.17 -12.89
CA GLU A 157 -4.39 -0.33 -13.48
C GLU A 157 -3.72 -1.66 -13.09
N ILE A 158 -4.02 -2.18 -11.89
CA ILE A 158 -3.54 -3.50 -11.46
C ILE A 158 -4.24 -4.62 -12.25
N ALA A 159 -5.53 -4.45 -12.56
CA ALA A 159 -6.34 -5.46 -13.23
C ALA A 159 -6.17 -5.50 -14.77
N ALA A 160 -5.56 -4.47 -15.37
CA ALA A 160 -5.32 -4.35 -16.80
C ALA A 160 -4.11 -5.19 -17.28
#